data_AF-A0A1W9NU54-F1
#
_entry.id   AF-A0A1W9NU54-F1
#
_cell.length_a   1.000
_cell.length_b   1.000
_cell.length_c   1.000
_cell.angle_alpha   90.00
_cell.angle_beta   90.00
_cell.angle_gamma   90.00
#
_symmetry.space_group_name_H-M   'P 1'
#
loop_
_entity.id
_entity.type
_entity.pdbx_description
1 polymer ?
#
loop_
_entity_poly.entity_id
_entity_poly.type
_entity_poly.pdbx_seq_one_letter_code
_entity_poly.pdbx_strand_id
1 'polypeptide(L)'
;MKHSIPYLAVVIIVCYAFYNATVQQHTGKRTKSNKATSVYAEHTAEHKVSHIREELDRLHTDEYTRTYIINVINHGSTQLRFKKNEIMEEGFVSKEDAPKIACYVMSLSGKKCRDPYPEDAAMFYTSVCGGCHGDDGKGLGGTYPDLTRKTLLGIEKREEFLRSMLAK
;
A
#
# COMPACT_ATOMS: atom_id res chain seq x y z
N MET A 1 1.40 -14.46 61.38
CA MET A 1 0.14 -14.02 60.74
C MET A 1 0.03 -14.69 59.38
N LYS A 2 -0.65 -15.85 59.31
CA LYS A 2 -0.86 -16.59 58.07
C LYS A 2 -2.19 -16.12 57.47
N HIS A 3 -2.15 -15.38 56.36
CA HIS A 3 -3.35 -14.98 55.62
C HIS A 3 -3.92 -16.18 54.88
N SER A 4 -4.82 -16.91 55.52
CA SER A 4 -5.68 -17.88 54.86
C SER A 4 -6.70 -17.09 54.03
N ILE A 5 -6.42 -16.85 52.75
CA ILE A 5 -7.43 -16.35 51.82
C ILE A 5 -8.59 -17.34 51.89
N PRO A 6 -9.80 -16.93 52.31
CA PRO A 6 -10.89 -17.87 52.51
C PRO A 6 -11.17 -18.54 51.17
N TYR A 7 -11.18 -19.88 51.14
CA TYR A 7 -11.37 -20.69 49.93
C TYR A 7 -12.57 -20.23 49.08
N LEU A 8 -13.58 -19.63 49.72
CA LEU A 8 -14.72 -18.97 49.06
C LEU A 8 -14.32 -17.87 48.07
N ALA A 9 -13.33 -17.04 48.37
CA ALA A 9 -12.87 -15.99 47.46
C ALA A 9 -12.17 -16.56 46.22
N VAL A 10 -11.42 -17.65 46.38
CA VAL A 10 -10.78 -18.36 45.25
C VAL A 10 -11.84 -18.99 44.35
N VAL A 11 -12.86 -19.62 44.93
CA VAL A 11 -13.98 -20.22 44.17
C VAL A 11 -14.74 -19.16 43.38
N ILE A 12 -15.03 -17.99 43.98
CA ILE A 12 -15.73 -16.89 43.29
C ILE A 12 -14.92 -16.37 42.10
N ILE A 13 -13.60 -16.19 42.25
CA ILE A 13 -12.73 -15.73 41.16
C ILE A 13 -12.69 -16.76 40.02
N VAL A 14 -12.61 -18.05 40.36
CA VAL A 14 -12.63 -19.12 39.36
C VAL A 14 -13.98 -19.17 38.64
N CYS A 15 -15.10 -19.12 39.36
CA CYS A 15 -16.44 -19.08 38.75
C CYS A 15 -16.63 -17.86 37.86
N TYR A 16 -16.16 -16.68 38.29
CA TYR A 16 -16.21 -15.46 37.49
C TYR A 16 -15.34 -15.57 36.24
N ALA A 17 -14.14 -16.14 36.34
CA ALA A 17 -13.26 -16.38 35.19
C ALA A 17 -13.90 -17.36 34.19
N PHE A 18 -14.52 -18.45 34.66
CA PHE A 18 -15.25 -19.40 33.80
C PHE A 18 -16.48 -18.76 33.13
N TYR A 19 -17.24 -17.94 33.87
CA TYR A 19 -18.36 -17.19 33.30
C TYR A 19 -17.90 -16.18 32.24
N ASN A 20 -16.83 -15.42 32.50
CA ASN A 20 -16.30 -14.45 31.54
C ASN A 20 -15.71 -15.14 30.29
N ALA A 21 -15.00 -16.27 30.47
CA ALA A 21 -14.46 -17.05 29.37
C ALA A 21 -15.55 -17.64 28.47
N THR A 22 -16.67 -18.09 29.06
CA THR A 22 -17.81 -18.60 28.27
C THR A 22 -18.57 -17.48 27.55
N VAL A 23 -18.79 -16.33 28.19
CA VAL A 23 -19.41 -15.14 27.56
C VAL A 23 -18.56 -14.58 26.41
N GLN A 24 -17.23 -14.57 26.55
CA GLN A 24 -16.32 -14.09 25.51
C GLN A 24 -16.28 -15.02 24.29
N GLN A 25 -16.48 -16.33 24.47
CA GLN A 25 -16.60 -17.28 23.35
C GLN A 25 -17.91 -17.12 22.57
N HIS A 26 -19.00 -16.71 23.22
CA HIS A 26 -20.28 -16.46 22.54
C HIS A 26 -20.35 -15.13 21.78
N THR A 27 -19.49 -14.16 22.12
CA THR A 27 -19.45 -12.84 21.46
C THR A 27 -18.35 -12.70 20.41
N GLY A 28 -17.33 -13.58 20.42
CA GLY A 28 -16.08 -13.37 19.68
C GLY A 28 -15.86 -14.09 18.35
N LYS A 29 -16.67 -15.08 17.95
CA LYS A 29 -16.41 -15.85 16.71
C LYS A 29 -17.67 -16.38 16.02
N ARG A 30 -18.22 -15.60 15.08
CA ARG A 30 -18.90 -16.06 13.84
C ARG A 30 -19.53 -14.86 13.13
N THR A 31 -18.79 -14.19 12.23
CA THR A 31 -19.37 -13.34 11.15
C THR A 31 -18.34 -12.70 10.19
N LYS A 32 -17.10 -13.22 10.05
CA LYS A 32 -16.15 -12.66 9.06
C LYS A 32 -15.46 -13.67 8.13
N SER A 33 -15.95 -14.92 8.01
CA SER A 33 -15.28 -15.93 7.17
C SER A 33 -16.06 -16.41 5.93
N ASN A 34 -17.35 -16.09 5.77
CA ASN A 34 -18.13 -16.61 4.63
C ASN A 34 -18.48 -15.57 3.55
N LYS A 35 -18.49 -14.27 3.89
CA LYS A 35 -18.86 -13.23 2.92
C LYS A 35 -17.75 -12.90 1.93
N ALA A 36 -16.50 -12.84 2.39
CA ALA A 36 -15.34 -12.57 1.53
C ALA A 36 -15.10 -13.70 0.50
N THR A 37 -15.30 -14.95 0.91
CA THR A 37 -15.11 -16.13 0.06
C THR A 37 -16.23 -16.26 -0.99
N SER A 38 -17.47 -15.94 -0.63
CA SER A 38 -18.61 -15.94 -1.55
C SER A 38 -18.47 -14.89 -2.64
N VAL A 39 -18.11 -13.66 -2.28
CA VAL A 39 -17.98 -12.54 -3.23
C VAL A 39 -16.80 -12.75 -4.18
N TYR A 40 -15.69 -13.33 -3.71
CA TYR A 40 -14.56 -13.66 -4.56
C TYR A 40 -14.87 -14.78 -5.56
N ALA A 41 -15.56 -15.84 -5.11
CA ALA A 41 -15.98 -16.93 -5.98
C ALA A 41 -16.98 -16.46 -7.06
N GLU A 42 -17.91 -15.59 -6.68
CA GLU A 42 -18.88 -14.97 -7.59
C GLU A 42 -18.19 -14.04 -8.60
N HIS A 43 -17.23 -13.22 -8.16
CA HIS A 43 -16.41 -12.39 -9.04
C HIS A 43 -15.62 -13.21 -10.06
N THR A 44 -15.00 -14.32 -9.65
CA THR A 44 -14.25 -15.18 -10.59
C THR A 44 -15.13 -15.94 -11.58
N ALA A 45 -16.42 -16.11 -11.28
CA ALA A 45 -17.36 -16.78 -12.18
C ALA A 45 -17.81 -15.88 -13.35
N GLU A 46 -17.76 -14.56 -13.18
CA GLU A 46 -18.19 -13.58 -14.19
C GLU A 46 -17.08 -13.20 -15.18
N HIS A 47 -15.80 -13.26 -14.79
CA HIS A 47 -14.69 -12.78 -15.61
C HIS A 47 -14.17 -13.83 -16.61
N LYS A 48 -14.39 -13.58 -17.90
CA LYS A 48 -13.82 -14.37 -19.01
C LYS A 48 -12.35 -14.04 -19.32
N VAL A 49 -11.84 -12.91 -18.83
CA VAL A 49 -10.49 -12.41 -19.12
C VAL A 49 -9.64 -12.49 -17.85
N SER A 50 -8.42 -12.97 -17.97
CA SER A 50 -7.46 -12.96 -16.86
C SER A 50 -7.20 -11.51 -16.43
N HIS A 51 -7.38 -11.21 -15.14
CA HIS A 51 -7.04 -9.90 -14.53
C HIS A 51 -5.62 -9.43 -14.86
N ILE A 52 -4.72 -10.36 -15.19
CA ILE A 52 -3.34 -10.07 -15.62
C ILE A 52 -3.32 -9.35 -16.96
N ARG A 53 -4.14 -9.78 -17.94
CA ARG A 53 -4.20 -9.13 -19.28
C ARG A 53 -4.82 -7.74 -19.18
N GLU A 54 -5.92 -7.63 -18.44
CA GLU A 54 -6.56 -6.35 -18.18
C GLU A 54 -5.61 -5.34 -17.52
N GLU A 55 -4.80 -5.80 -16.55
CA GLU A 55 -3.81 -4.94 -15.91
C GLU A 55 -2.69 -4.52 -16.88
N LEU A 56 -2.18 -5.43 -17.70
CA LEU A 56 -1.17 -5.12 -18.71
C LEU A 56 -1.67 -4.05 -19.70
N ASP A 57 -2.94 -4.14 -20.12
CA ASP A 57 -3.53 -3.18 -21.06
C ASP A 57 -3.61 -1.75 -20.50
N ARG A 58 -3.79 -1.60 -19.17
CA ARG A 58 -3.86 -0.28 -18.51
C ARG A 58 -2.53 0.24 -17.96
N LEU A 59 -1.49 -0.59 -17.91
CA LEU A 59 -0.26 -0.34 -17.16
C LEU A 59 0.45 0.97 -17.53
N HIS A 60 0.38 1.37 -18.80
CA HIS A 60 1.04 2.56 -19.32
C HIS A 60 0.13 3.80 -19.41
N THR A 61 -1.10 3.69 -18.93
CA THR A 61 -2.00 4.85 -18.86
C THR A 61 -1.50 5.85 -17.83
N ASP A 62 -1.81 7.13 -18.07
CA ASP A 62 -1.49 8.20 -17.13
C ASP A 62 -2.21 7.99 -15.78
N GLU A 63 -3.43 7.44 -15.81
CA GLU A 63 -4.19 7.13 -14.59
C GLU A 63 -3.56 6.00 -13.77
N TYR A 64 -3.07 4.93 -14.42
CA TYR A 64 -2.33 3.88 -13.73
C TYR A 64 -1.04 4.43 -13.12
N THR A 65 -0.31 5.26 -13.88
CA THR A 65 0.93 5.89 -13.39
C THR A 65 0.65 6.77 -12.17
N ARG A 66 -0.40 7.60 -12.22
CA ARG A 66 -0.83 8.45 -11.12
C ARG A 66 -1.19 7.63 -9.88
N THR A 67 -2.03 6.60 -10.05
CA THR A 67 -2.46 5.72 -8.96
C THR A 67 -1.27 4.95 -8.37
N TYR A 68 -0.33 4.51 -9.21
CA TYR A 68 0.90 3.87 -8.77
C TYR A 68 1.72 4.81 -7.86
N ILE A 69 1.94 6.06 -8.27
CA ILE A 69 2.70 7.03 -7.46
C ILE A 69 1.98 7.31 -6.14
N ILE A 70 0.67 7.56 -6.17
CA ILE A 70 -0.15 7.76 -4.96
C ILE A 70 -0.02 6.57 -4.01
N ASN A 71 -0.07 5.34 -4.55
CA ASN A 71 0.04 4.13 -3.77
C ASN A 71 1.41 4.02 -3.08
N VAL A 72 2.50 4.30 -3.81
CA VAL A 72 3.86 4.29 -3.26
C VAL A 72 4.03 5.38 -2.20
N ILE A 73 3.48 6.58 -2.39
CA ILE A 73 3.53 7.66 -1.39
C ILE A 73 2.80 7.26 -0.10
N ASN A 74 1.61 6.67 -0.24
CA ASN A 74 0.74 6.36 0.89
C ASN A 74 1.11 5.06 1.62
N HIS A 75 1.78 4.12 0.96
CA HIS A 75 2.06 2.78 1.49
C HIS A 75 3.53 2.37 1.42
N GLY A 76 4.38 3.26 0.92
CA GLY A 76 5.79 2.97 0.69
C GLY A 76 6.00 1.94 -0.42
N SER A 77 7.24 1.48 -0.56
CA SER A 77 7.59 0.40 -1.48
C SER A 77 8.88 -0.30 -1.08
N THR A 78 8.87 -1.64 -1.16
CA THR A 78 10.04 -2.51 -0.94
C THR A 78 10.53 -3.19 -2.23
N GLN A 79 9.94 -2.85 -3.38
CA GLN A 79 10.09 -3.64 -4.60
C GLN A 79 11.47 -3.46 -5.29
N LEU A 80 12.10 -2.27 -5.17
CA LEU A 80 13.28 -1.92 -5.97
C LEU A 80 14.62 -2.16 -5.24
N ARG A 81 14.63 -2.13 -3.91
CA ARG A 81 15.80 -2.44 -3.06
C ARG A 81 17.12 -1.79 -3.49
N PHE A 82 17.09 -0.50 -3.86
CA PHE A 82 18.29 0.24 -4.28
C PHE A 82 19.42 0.24 -3.25
N LYS A 83 19.08 0.14 -1.96
CA LYS A 83 20.02 -0.22 -0.89
C LYS A 83 19.48 -1.42 -0.13
N LYS A 84 20.40 -2.26 0.35
CA LYS A 84 20.11 -3.55 0.98
C LYS A 84 19.09 -3.49 2.12
N ASN A 85 19.06 -2.37 2.86
CA ASN A 85 18.19 -2.18 4.03
C ASN A 85 17.30 -0.93 3.93
N GLU A 86 17.27 -0.23 2.79
CA GLU A 86 16.39 0.93 2.65
C GLU A 86 15.14 0.57 1.84
N ILE A 87 14.01 1.01 2.37
CA ILE A 87 12.69 0.94 1.75
C ILE A 87 12.26 2.36 1.43
N MET A 88 11.38 2.53 0.44
CA MET A 88 10.64 3.77 0.34
C MET A 88 9.60 3.75 1.45
N GLU A 89 9.77 4.56 2.50
CA GLU A 89 8.82 4.66 3.61
C GLU A 89 7.54 5.38 3.16
N GLU A 90 6.44 5.15 3.90
CA GLU A 90 5.16 5.82 3.69
C GLU A 90 5.03 7.09 4.56
N GLY A 91 4.03 7.93 4.26
CA GLY A 91 3.59 8.95 5.22
C GLY A 91 4.43 10.24 5.24
N PHE A 92 5.26 10.46 4.23
CA PHE A 92 5.95 11.75 4.03
C PHE A 92 4.98 12.93 3.76
N VAL A 93 3.75 12.62 3.35
CA VAL A 93 2.70 13.58 3.02
C VAL A 93 1.34 13.05 3.48
N SER A 94 0.34 13.94 3.60
CA SER A 94 -1.04 13.53 3.89
C SER A 94 -1.64 12.74 2.73
N LYS A 95 -2.63 11.88 3.00
CA LYS A 95 -3.32 11.12 1.95
C LYS A 95 -4.04 12.02 0.96
N GLU A 96 -4.45 13.20 1.43
CA GLU A 96 -5.10 14.26 0.67
C GLU A 96 -4.15 14.98 -0.27
N ASP A 97 -2.86 15.07 0.07
CA ASP A 97 -1.84 15.74 -0.74
C ASP A 97 -1.09 14.79 -1.67
N ALA A 98 -1.07 13.49 -1.38
CA ALA A 98 -0.45 12.48 -2.24
C ALA A 98 -0.86 12.57 -3.73
N PRO A 99 -2.14 12.81 -4.09
CA PRO A 99 -2.54 12.97 -5.49
C PRO A 99 -1.97 14.22 -6.16
N LYS A 100 -1.79 15.32 -5.41
CA LYS A 100 -1.21 16.58 -5.91
C LYS A 100 0.27 16.39 -6.22
N ILE A 101 1.00 15.73 -5.32
CA ILE A 101 2.42 15.41 -5.51
C ILE A 101 2.61 14.39 -6.62
N ALA A 102 1.71 13.41 -6.75
CA ALA A 102 1.75 12.48 -7.87
C ALA A 102 1.67 13.18 -9.23
N CYS A 103 0.81 14.19 -9.36
CA CYS A 103 0.75 14.99 -10.58
C CYS A 103 2.06 15.73 -10.88
N TYR A 104 2.70 16.33 -9.87
CA TYR A 104 4.00 16.97 -10.06
C TYR A 104 5.08 15.95 -10.46
N VAL A 105 5.15 14.80 -9.80
CA VAL A 105 6.10 13.73 -10.14
C VAL A 105 5.92 13.25 -11.58
N MET A 106 4.68 13.11 -12.05
CA MET A 106 4.41 12.78 -13.46
C MET A 106 4.97 13.83 -14.41
N SER A 107 4.87 15.11 -14.06
CA SER A 107 5.38 16.22 -14.89
C SER A 107 6.90 16.15 -15.10
N LEU A 108 7.66 15.56 -14.18
CA LEU A 108 9.11 15.34 -14.31
C LEU A 108 9.48 14.44 -15.50
N SER A 109 8.56 13.59 -15.94
CA SER A 109 8.69 12.73 -17.13
C SER A 109 7.99 13.29 -18.38
N GLY A 110 7.50 14.54 -18.30
CA GLY A 110 6.71 15.19 -19.36
C GLY A 110 5.28 14.66 -19.49
N LYS A 111 4.81 13.80 -18.57
CA LYS A 111 3.42 13.33 -18.54
C LYS A 111 2.50 14.43 -18.02
N LYS A 112 1.30 14.51 -18.60
CA LYS A 112 0.26 15.45 -18.16
C LYS A 112 -0.58 14.81 -17.06
N CYS A 113 -0.79 15.53 -15.96
CA CYS A 113 -1.86 15.19 -15.02
C CYS A 113 -3.15 15.88 -15.47
N ARG A 114 -4.28 15.17 -15.40
CA ARG A 114 -5.59 15.78 -15.68
C ARG A 114 -6.08 16.63 -14.51
N ASP A 115 -5.68 16.27 -13.30
CA ASP A 115 -6.10 16.97 -12.11
C ASP A 115 -5.24 18.20 -11.84
N PRO A 116 -5.84 19.29 -11.33
CA PRO A 116 -5.08 20.44 -10.89
C PRO A 116 -4.20 20.05 -9.69
N TYR A 117 -2.98 20.58 -9.67
CA TYR A 117 -2.10 20.50 -8.53
C TYR A 117 -1.53 21.89 -8.23
N PRO A 118 -1.11 22.18 -6.99
CA PRO A 118 -0.66 23.50 -6.59
C PRO A 118 0.56 23.98 -7.39
N GLU A 119 0.64 25.28 -7.67
CA GLU A 119 1.80 25.91 -8.32
C GLU A 119 3.10 25.70 -7.51
N ASP A 120 2.99 25.57 -6.19
CA ASP A 120 4.10 25.32 -5.28
C ASP A 120 4.44 23.83 -5.10
N ALA A 121 3.83 22.92 -5.87
CA ALA A 121 4.12 21.49 -5.80
C ALA A 121 5.60 21.17 -6.07
N ALA A 122 6.29 22.00 -6.86
CA ALA A 122 7.73 21.90 -7.06
C ALA A 122 8.51 22.11 -5.75
N MET A 123 8.19 23.17 -5.01
CA MET A 123 8.81 23.47 -3.72
C MET A 123 8.51 22.36 -2.71
N PHE A 124 7.27 21.88 -2.69
CA PHE A 124 6.89 20.75 -1.83
C PHE A 124 7.70 19.49 -2.17
N TYR A 125 7.80 19.15 -3.44
CA TYR A 125 8.60 18.02 -3.89
C TYR A 125 10.07 18.15 -3.47
N THR A 126 10.70 19.31 -3.71
CA THR A 126 12.11 19.51 -3.34
C THR A 126 12.34 19.38 -1.84
N SER A 127 11.40 19.87 -1.01
CA SER A 127 11.53 19.84 0.46
C SER A 127 11.27 18.48 1.09
N VAL A 128 10.40 17.65 0.48
CA VAL A 128 10.00 16.36 1.05
C VAL A 128 10.63 15.16 0.33
N CYS A 129 10.74 15.22 -1.00
CA CYS A 129 11.14 14.11 -1.86
C CYS A 129 12.55 14.28 -2.43
N GLY A 130 12.98 15.54 -2.66
CA GLY A 130 14.24 15.89 -3.31
C GLY A 130 15.49 15.37 -2.59
N GLY A 131 15.42 15.22 -1.26
CA GLY A 131 16.53 14.67 -0.46
C GLY A 131 16.95 13.24 -0.88
N CYS A 132 16.02 12.44 -1.41
CA CYS A 132 16.30 11.09 -1.90
C CYS A 132 16.22 11.01 -3.44
N HIS A 133 15.22 11.65 -4.04
CA HIS A 133 14.98 11.57 -5.47
C HIS A 133 15.70 12.66 -6.28
N GLY A 134 16.44 13.57 -5.63
CA GLY A 134 17.03 14.75 -6.28
C GLY A 134 15.98 15.81 -6.60
N ASP A 135 16.38 17.08 -6.61
CA ASP A 135 15.46 18.18 -6.95
C ASP A 135 14.93 18.11 -8.39
N ASP A 136 15.70 17.48 -9.28
CA ASP A 136 15.32 17.22 -10.67
C ASP A 136 14.66 15.85 -10.88
N GLY A 137 14.49 15.06 -9.81
CA GLY A 137 13.87 13.74 -9.85
C GLY A 137 14.69 12.62 -10.45
N LYS A 138 15.97 12.84 -10.80
CA LYS A 138 16.81 11.80 -11.42
C LYS A 138 17.39 10.78 -10.43
N GLY A 139 17.15 10.99 -9.13
CA GLY A 139 17.79 10.24 -8.06
C GLY A 139 19.25 10.64 -7.84
N LEU A 140 19.84 10.14 -6.76
CA LEU A 140 21.23 10.44 -6.40
C LEU A 140 22.20 9.44 -7.03
N GLY A 141 22.47 9.58 -8.34
CA GLY A 141 23.48 8.77 -9.04
C GLY A 141 23.22 7.27 -9.04
N GLY A 142 21.94 6.86 -9.10
CA GLY A 142 21.52 5.45 -9.05
C GLY A 142 21.31 4.91 -7.63
N THR A 143 21.48 5.74 -6.60
CA THR A 143 21.17 5.37 -5.20
C THR A 143 19.67 5.30 -4.92
N TYR A 144 18.86 6.04 -5.68
CA TYR A 144 17.41 6.10 -5.62
C TYR A 144 16.85 6.12 -7.05
N PRO A 145 15.58 5.72 -7.28
CA PRO A 145 15.05 5.62 -8.62
C PRO A 145 14.91 6.98 -9.30
N ASP A 146 15.23 6.99 -10.58
CA ASP A 146 14.97 8.08 -11.52
C ASP A 146 13.46 8.16 -11.85
N LEU A 147 12.83 9.24 -11.41
CA LEU A 147 11.40 9.56 -11.61
C LEU A 147 11.13 10.28 -12.94
N THR A 148 12.17 10.70 -13.67
CA THR A 148 12.04 11.39 -14.97
C THR A 148 11.83 10.41 -16.13
N ARG A 149 11.97 9.11 -15.87
CA ARG A 149 11.76 8.05 -16.86
C ARG A 149 10.34 8.07 -17.42
N LYS A 150 10.21 7.80 -18.73
CA LYS A 150 8.90 7.65 -19.41
C LYS A 150 8.01 6.60 -18.74
N THR A 151 8.60 5.49 -18.32
CA THR A 151 7.97 4.47 -17.49
C THR A 151 8.78 4.36 -16.21
N LEU A 152 8.11 4.49 -15.06
CA LEU A 152 8.77 4.33 -13.77
C LEU A 152 9.29 2.90 -13.64
N LEU A 153 10.50 2.75 -13.09
CA LEU A 153 11.15 1.43 -12.93
C LEU A 153 10.25 0.42 -12.19
N GLY A 154 9.48 0.88 -11.21
CA GLY A 154 8.58 -0.01 -10.49
C GLY A 154 7.37 -0.49 -11.30
N ILE A 155 6.92 0.29 -12.28
CA ILE A 155 5.89 -0.12 -13.25
C ILE A 155 6.49 -1.12 -14.25
N GLU A 156 7.72 -0.91 -14.72
CA GLU A 156 8.43 -1.87 -15.59
C GLU A 156 8.57 -3.24 -14.89
N LYS A 157 8.95 -3.25 -13.60
CA LYS A 157 9.02 -4.48 -12.81
C LYS A 157 7.67 -5.16 -12.63
N ARG A 158 6.58 -4.39 -12.51
CA ARG A 158 5.22 -4.95 -12.50
C ARG A 158 4.86 -5.56 -13.84
N GLU A 159 5.22 -4.92 -14.95
CA GLU A 159 5.02 -5.46 -16.29
C GLU A 159 5.72 -6.80 -16.49
N GLU A 160 7.02 -6.87 -16.15
CA GLU A 160 7.84 -8.08 -16.21
C GLU A 160 7.17 -9.22 -15.42
N PHE A 161 6.72 -8.93 -14.20
CA PHE A 161 6.01 -9.89 -13.36
C PHE A 161 4.72 -10.39 -14.01
N LEU A 162 3.85 -9.49 -14.47
CA LEU A 162 2.58 -9.86 -15.11
C LEU A 162 2.80 -10.69 -16.37
N ARG A 163 3.79 -10.34 -17.20
CA ARG A 163 4.17 -11.12 -18.38
C ARG A 163 4.67 -12.53 -18.00
N SER A 164 5.47 -12.63 -16.93
CA SER A 164 5.95 -13.93 -16.43
C SER A 164 4.81 -14.85 -15.95
N MET A 165 3.71 -14.26 -15.48
CA MET A 165 2.51 -14.99 -15.04
C MET A 165 1.65 -15.50 -16.20
N LEU A 166 1.73 -14.87 -17.38
CA LEU A 166 1.06 -15.34 -18.60
C LEU A 166 1.86 -16.40 -19.37
N ALA A 167 3.18 -16.46 -19.14
CA ALA A 167 4.07 -17.41 -19.77
C ALA A 167 4.10 -18.79 -19.08
N LYS A 168 3.41 -18.93 -17.94
CA LYS A 168 3.22 -20.18 -17.20
C LYS A 168 1.88 -20.80 -17.55
#